data_AF-A0ABC8TZ13-F1
#
_entry.id   AF-A0ABC8TZ13-F1
#
_cell.length_a   1.000
_cell.length_b   1.000
_cell.length_c   1.000
_cell.angle_alpha   90.00
_cell.angle_beta   90.00
_cell.angle_gamma   90.00
#
_symmetry.space_group_name_H-M   'P 1'
#
loop_
_entity.id
_entity.type
_entity.pdbx_description
1 polymer ?
#
loop_
_entity_poly.entity_id
_entity_poly.type
_entity_poly.pdbx_seq_one_letter_code
_entity_poly.pdbx_strand_id
1 'polypeptide(L)'
;MLRSRFQSLPGAFNACLIPEEKSEPAKKKGLKASLSRNFAAIPSNNEKEAARFAQLWNKIITSFREEDLISNREMDLLLVPYWADRDLDLIQWPPFLLASKIPIALDMAKDSNGKDRELKKRIEADNYMSCAVRECYASFGNIIKFLVRGDREKEVIEYIFSKVDRHIEAGNLIIEYKMSALPSLYDQFVELIKYLLENKQEDRDQVVILFQDMLEVVTRDIMMEDHISSLVDSIHGGSGHEGMTPLDQQYQLFASAGAIKFPTPESEAWKEKIKRLYLLLTVKESAMDVPSNLEARRRISFFSNSLFMDMPSAPKVRNMLSFS
;
A
#
# COMPACT_ATOMS: atom_id res chain seq x y z
N MET A 1 -3.61 -6.99 21.60
CA MET A 1 -5.09 -6.80 21.59
C MET A 1 -5.54 -5.79 20.53
N LEU A 2 -4.88 -4.62 20.40
CA LEU A 2 -5.26 -3.61 19.39
C LEU A 2 -5.24 -4.16 17.95
N ARG A 3 -4.15 -4.81 17.53
CA ARG A 3 -3.96 -5.30 16.15
C ARG A 3 -5.02 -6.33 15.72
N SER A 4 -5.34 -7.28 16.59
CA SER A 4 -6.32 -8.35 16.29
C SER A 4 -7.75 -7.84 16.18
N ARG A 5 -8.07 -6.71 16.82
CA ARG A 5 -9.38 -6.08 16.78
C ARG A 5 -9.45 -4.86 15.84
N PHE A 6 -8.32 -4.44 15.27
CA PHE A 6 -8.28 -3.21 14.48
C PHE A 6 -9.24 -3.25 13.28
N GLN A 7 -9.37 -4.40 12.64
CA GLN A 7 -10.31 -4.62 11.53
C GLN A 7 -11.78 -4.38 11.92
N SER A 8 -12.17 -4.61 13.19
CA SER A 8 -13.52 -4.35 13.68
C SER A 8 -13.71 -2.98 14.32
N LEU A 9 -12.63 -2.20 14.53
CA LEU A 9 -12.70 -0.86 15.10
C LEU A 9 -13.50 0.13 14.26
N PRO A 10 -13.35 0.20 12.92
CA PRO A 10 -14.20 1.06 12.10
C PRO A 10 -15.70 0.77 12.29
N GLY A 11 -16.09 -0.51 12.40
CA GLY A 11 -17.49 -0.89 12.58
C GLY A 11 -18.02 -0.54 13.97
N ALA A 12 -17.24 -0.86 15.01
CA ALA A 12 -17.58 -0.50 16.39
C ALA A 12 -17.65 1.04 16.58
N PHE A 13 -16.74 1.77 15.94
CA PHE A 13 -16.71 3.22 15.93
C PHE A 13 -18.01 3.81 15.36
N ASN A 14 -18.40 3.40 14.16
CA ASN A 14 -19.60 3.93 13.52
C ASN A 14 -20.87 3.57 14.31
N ALA A 15 -20.94 2.37 14.89
CA ALA A 15 -22.09 1.95 15.68
C ALA A 15 -22.24 2.65 17.04
N CYS A 16 -21.11 3.00 17.68
CA CYS A 16 -21.13 3.59 19.03
C CYS A 16 -21.13 5.12 19.00
N LEU A 17 -20.40 5.74 18.06
CA LEU A 17 -20.10 7.17 18.09
C LEU A 17 -20.82 7.99 17.01
N ILE A 18 -21.46 7.35 16.03
CA ILE A 18 -22.21 8.06 14.98
C ILE A 18 -23.72 7.92 15.22
N PRO A 19 -24.47 9.03 15.37
CA PRO A 19 -25.92 8.99 15.52
C PRO A 19 -26.62 8.50 14.24
N GLU A 20 -27.63 7.63 14.37
CA GLU A 20 -28.40 7.12 13.23
C GLU A 20 -29.19 8.25 12.51
N GLU A 21 -29.02 8.34 11.19
CA GLU A 21 -29.68 9.30 10.28
C GLU A 21 -31.12 8.85 9.86
N LYS A 22 -31.91 8.26 10.78
CA LYS A 22 -33.37 7.94 10.71
C LYS A 22 -33.88 6.87 9.71
N SER A 23 -34.72 5.95 10.23
CA SER A 23 -36.06 5.51 9.72
C SER A 23 -36.41 4.02 9.87
N GLU A 24 -35.76 3.25 10.75
CA GLU A 24 -36.37 2.01 11.25
C GLU A 24 -36.95 2.23 12.64
N PRO A 25 -38.14 1.68 12.96
CA PRO A 25 -38.69 1.80 14.30
C PRO A 25 -37.66 1.20 15.25
N ALA A 26 -37.33 1.95 16.31
CA ALA A 26 -36.46 1.50 17.37
C ALA A 26 -37.03 0.18 17.91
N LYS A 27 -36.57 -0.96 17.38
CA LYS A 27 -36.77 -2.26 18.00
C LYS A 27 -36.10 -2.08 19.35
N LYS A 28 -36.91 -2.00 20.41
CA LYS A 28 -36.46 -2.07 21.81
C LYS A 28 -35.67 -3.37 21.94
N LYS A 29 -34.39 -3.34 21.58
CA LYS A 29 -33.46 -4.44 21.76
C LYS A 29 -33.19 -4.45 23.26
N GLY A 30 -33.94 -5.30 23.95
CA GLY A 30 -33.81 -5.47 25.39
C GLY A 30 -32.36 -5.77 25.78
N LEU A 31 -32.05 -5.57 27.05
CA LEU A 31 -30.73 -5.74 27.68
C LEU A 31 -29.98 -7.03 27.27
N LYS A 32 -30.69 -8.08 26.83
CA LYS A 32 -30.09 -9.34 26.35
C LYS A 32 -29.48 -9.31 24.94
N ALA A 33 -29.79 -8.30 24.12
CA ALA A 33 -29.18 -8.15 22.79
C ALA A 33 -27.82 -7.43 22.80
N SER A 34 -27.49 -6.73 23.90
CA SER A 34 -26.21 -6.00 24.06
C SER A 34 -25.01 -6.96 24.20
N LEU A 35 -25.23 -8.17 24.74
CA LEU A 35 -24.18 -9.16 25.02
C LEU A 35 -23.64 -9.90 23.78
N SER A 36 -24.13 -9.61 22.58
CA SER A 36 -23.77 -10.31 21.34
C SER A 36 -23.42 -9.38 20.17
N ARG A 37 -22.88 -8.18 20.47
CA ARG A 37 -22.32 -7.28 19.44
C ARG A 37 -21.04 -7.87 18.85
N ASN A 38 -21.18 -8.89 18.01
CA ASN A 38 -20.18 -9.23 17.02
C ASN A 38 -20.26 -8.16 15.94
N PHE A 39 -19.43 -7.11 16.07
CA PHE A 39 -19.23 -6.19 14.95
C PHE A 39 -18.53 -6.97 13.85
N ALA A 40 -19.30 -7.38 12.83
CA ALA A 40 -18.75 -7.99 11.64
C ALA A 40 -17.73 -7.04 11.00
N ALA A 41 -16.67 -7.60 10.42
CA ALA A 41 -15.74 -6.83 9.60
C ALA A 41 -16.54 -6.07 8.54
N ILE A 42 -16.22 -4.78 8.37
CA ILE A 42 -16.89 -3.94 7.39
C ILE A 42 -16.73 -4.57 5.99
N PRO A 43 -17.81 -4.81 5.23
CA PRO A 43 -17.69 -5.15 3.82
C PRO A 43 -17.05 -3.97 3.08
N SER A 44 -16.24 -4.26 2.06
CA SER A 44 -15.43 -3.30 1.28
C SER A 44 -16.19 -2.12 0.65
N ASN A 45 -17.52 -2.02 0.81
CA ASN A 45 -18.40 -1.03 0.20
C ASN A 45 -18.82 0.13 1.14
N ASN A 46 -18.26 0.23 2.35
CA ASN A 46 -18.58 1.33 3.29
C ASN A 46 -17.45 2.37 3.37
N GLU A 47 -17.03 2.95 2.25
CA GLU A 47 -16.01 4.02 2.18
C GLU A 47 -16.27 5.15 3.18
N LYS A 48 -17.54 5.53 3.35
CA LYS A 48 -17.96 6.59 4.28
C LYS A 48 -17.66 6.24 5.74
N GLU A 49 -17.83 4.98 6.13
CA GLU A 49 -17.56 4.51 7.49
C GLU A 49 -16.06 4.45 7.76
N ALA A 50 -15.28 3.99 6.78
CA ALA A 50 -13.83 3.96 6.84
C ALA A 50 -13.24 5.39 6.90
N ALA A 51 -13.76 6.33 6.13
CA ALA A 51 -13.33 7.72 6.14
C ALA A 51 -13.62 8.42 7.48
N ARG A 52 -14.81 8.20 8.06
CA ARG A 52 -15.17 8.71 9.40
C ARG A 52 -14.27 8.13 10.48
N PHE A 53 -13.94 6.84 10.40
CA PHE A 53 -12.99 6.22 11.31
C PHE A 53 -11.59 6.82 11.15
N ALA A 54 -11.07 6.92 9.93
CA ALA A 54 -9.76 7.50 9.64
C ALA A 54 -9.65 8.94 10.17
N GLN A 55 -10.73 9.72 10.04
CA GLN A 55 -10.85 11.06 10.61
C GLN A 55 -10.60 11.11 12.11
N LEU A 56 -11.38 10.36 12.89
CA LEU A 56 -11.22 10.39 14.33
C LEU A 56 -9.89 9.75 14.75
N TRP A 57 -9.55 8.61 14.15
CA TRP A 57 -8.33 7.89 14.46
C TRP A 57 -7.12 8.80 14.27
N ASN A 58 -7.00 9.46 13.12
CA ASN A 58 -5.89 10.38 12.87
C ASN A 58 -5.88 11.55 13.85
N LYS A 59 -7.04 12.04 14.31
CA LYS A 59 -7.11 13.07 15.35
C LYS A 59 -6.59 12.60 16.71
N ILE A 60 -6.86 11.35 17.09
CA ILE A 60 -6.30 10.74 18.31
C ILE A 60 -4.78 10.63 18.18
N ILE A 61 -4.28 10.19 17.02
CA ILE A 61 -2.83 10.05 16.81
C ILE A 61 -2.14 11.43 16.80
N THR A 62 -2.73 12.45 16.17
CA THR A 62 -2.15 13.80 16.20
C THR A 62 -2.15 14.39 17.60
N SER A 63 -3.20 14.16 18.41
CA SER A 63 -3.22 14.65 19.80
C SER A 63 -2.12 14.01 20.64
N PHE A 64 -1.83 12.72 20.42
CA PHE A 64 -0.71 12.07 21.10
C PHE A 64 0.63 12.66 20.70
N ARG A 65 0.76 13.10 19.45
CA ARG A 65 1.97 13.77 18.99
C ARG A 65 2.11 15.16 19.64
N GLU A 66 1.01 15.91 19.72
CA GLU A 66 0.94 17.24 20.37
C GLU A 66 1.24 17.17 21.88
N GLU A 67 0.79 16.10 22.55
CA GLU A 67 1.08 15.81 23.95
C GLU A 67 2.47 15.20 24.19
N ASP A 68 3.31 15.11 23.16
CA ASP A 68 4.65 14.51 23.19
C ASP A 68 4.69 13.05 23.69
N LEU A 69 3.59 12.32 23.49
CA LEU A 69 3.49 10.90 23.85
C LEU A 69 4.08 9.97 22.79
N ILE A 70 4.15 10.41 21.53
CA ILE A 70 4.67 9.64 20.40
C ILE A 70 5.60 10.49 19.54
N SER A 71 6.59 9.85 18.92
CA SER A 71 7.48 10.48 17.93
C SER A 71 6.79 10.70 16.59
N ASN A 72 7.36 11.56 15.73
CA ASN A 72 6.90 11.74 14.34
C ASN A 72 6.84 10.41 13.58
N ARG A 73 7.85 9.55 13.76
CA ARG A 73 7.91 8.22 13.14
C ARG A 73 6.76 7.33 13.61
N GLU A 74 6.48 7.30 14.91
CA GLU A 74 5.34 6.52 15.44
C GLU A 74 4.00 7.06 14.96
N MET A 75 3.87 8.39 14.85
CA MET A 75 2.71 9.01 14.23
C MET A 75 2.52 8.53 12.79
N ASP A 76 3.55 8.58 11.95
CA ASP A 76 3.48 8.12 10.55
C ASP A 76 3.09 6.64 10.43
N LEU A 77 3.52 5.80 11.37
CA LEU A 77 3.17 4.38 11.43
C LEU A 77 1.71 4.14 11.84
N LEU A 78 1.14 5.03 12.65
CA LEU A 78 -0.19 4.90 13.22
C LEU A 78 -1.27 5.57 12.36
N LEU A 79 -0.93 6.59 11.57
CA LEU A 79 -1.89 7.29 10.71
C LEU A 79 -2.53 6.36 9.68
N VAL A 80 -3.84 6.52 9.50
CA VAL A 80 -4.60 5.93 8.40
C VAL A 80 -4.55 6.95 7.25
N PRO A 81 -4.13 6.58 6.03
CA PRO A 81 -4.06 7.52 4.92
C PRO A 81 -5.45 8.12 4.67
N TYR A 82 -5.52 9.45 4.73
CA TYR A 82 -6.78 10.19 4.55
C TYR A 82 -7.17 10.30 3.06
N TRP A 83 -6.32 9.76 2.20
CA TRP A 83 -6.42 9.80 0.76
C TRP A 83 -6.07 8.38 0.30
N ALA A 84 -7.05 7.48 0.40
CA ALA A 84 -7.02 6.34 -0.50
C ALA A 84 -6.89 6.96 -1.90
N ASP A 85 -5.75 6.71 -2.55
CA ASP A 85 -5.61 6.87 -3.99
C ASP A 85 -6.96 6.40 -4.55
N ARG A 86 -7.81 7.30 -5.09
CA ARG A 86 -9.16 6.90 -5.51
C ARG A 86 -9.11 5.81 -6.60
N ASP A 87 -7.94 5.70 -7.22
CA ASP A 87 -7.55 4.71 -8.20
C ASP A 87 -7.32 3.31 -7.56
N LEU A 88 -7.08 3.26 -6.25
CA LEU A 88 -6.94 2.04 -5.46
C LEU A 88 -8.25 1.76 -4.71
N ASP A 89 -9.09 0.89 -5.28
CA ASP A 89 -10.32 0.36 -4.65
C ASP A 89 -9.97 -0.60 -3.48
N LEU A 90 -9.18 -0.12 -2.52
CA LEU A 90 -8.53 -0.88 -1.46
C LEU A 90 -8.54 -0.12 -0.14
N ILE A 91 -8.86 -0.84 0.94
CA ILE A 91 -8.67 -0.33 2.31
C ILE A 91 -7.18 -0.34 2.62
N GLN A 92 -6.61 0.84 2.78
CA GLN A 92 -5.21 1.04 3.16
C GLN A 92 -5.07 1.08 4.68
N TRP A 93 -4.52 0.00 5.25
CA TRP A 93 -4.30 -0.08 6.70
C TRP A 93 -3.06 0.71 7.14
N PRO A 94 -3.01 1.25 8.36
CA PRO A 94 -1.81 1.87 8.91
C PRO A 94 -0.56 0.97 8.83
N PRO A 95 0.64 1.51 8.51
CA PRO A 95 1.85 0.70 8.32
C PRO A 95 2.19 -0.17 9.53
N PHE A 96 1.88 0.26 10.75
CA PHE A 96 2.16 -0.55 11.94
C PHE A 96 1.50 -1.93 11.88
N LEU A 97 0.29 -2.06 11.31
CA LEU A 97 -0.43 -3.34 11.17
C LEU A 97 0.21 -4.25 10.12
N LEU A 98 0.81 -3.65 9.10
CA LEU A 98 1.36 -4.30 7.92
C LEU A 98 2.85 -4.68 8.07
N ALA A 99 3.43 -4.38 9.24
CA ALA A 99 4.81 -4.68 9.59
C ALA A 99 5.23 -6.11 9.21
N SER A 100 6.35 -6.22 8.50
CA SER A 100 6.95 -7.45 7.97
C SER A 100 6.07 -8.28 7.02
N LYS A 101 4.84 -7.87 6.69
CA LYS A 101 3.94 -8.69 5.86
C LYS A 101 4.43 -8.85 4.43
N ILE A 102 4.98 -7.78 3.83
CA ILE A 102 5.51 -7.81 2.46
C ILE A 102 6.77 -8.67 2.36
N PRO A 103 7.83 -8.47 3.19
CA PRO A 103 9.00 -9.35 3.17
C PRO A 103 8.64 -10.82 3.40
N ILE A 104 7.70 -11.12 4.31
CA ILE A 104 7.26 -12.50 4.54
C ILE A 104 6.55 -13.05 3.30
N ALA A 105 5.65 -12.30 2.68
CA ALA A 105 4.96 -12.72 1.46
C ALA A 105 5.94 -12.93 0.29
N LEU A 106 6.98 -12.11 0.21
CA LEU A 106 8.06 -12.19 -0.76
C LEU A 106 8.89 -13.48 -0.59
N ASP A 107 9.28 -13.81 0.65
CA ASP A 107 9.97 -15.08 0.95
C ASP A 107 9.06 -16.29 0.64
N MET A 108 7.78 -16.21 0.99
CA MET A 108 6.81 -17.25 0.62
C MET A 108 6.69 -17.43 -0.90
N ALA A 109 6.73 -16.34 -1.68
CA ALA A 109 6.69 -16.39 -3.13
C ALA A 109 7.96 -17.02 -3.71
N LYS A 110 9.13 -16.64 -3.21
CA LYS A 110 10.42 -17.21 -3.60
C LYS A 110 10.46 -18.73 -3.44
N ASP A 111 9.95 -19.24 -2.32
CA ASP A 111 10.02 -20.66 -1.96
C ASP A 111 8.81 -21.49 -2.43
N SER A 112 7.88 -20.88 -3.16
CA SER A 112 6.60 -21.51 -3.53
C SER A 112 6.70 -22.60 -4.60
N ASN A 113 7.79 -22.66 -5.37
CA ASN A 113 8.09 -23.71 -6.37
C ASN A 113 6.88 -24.08 -7.26
N GLY A 114 6.14 -23.09 -7.78
CA GLY A 114 5.00 -23.29 -8.69
C GLY A 114 3.68 -23.69 -8.02
N LYS A 115 3.57 -23.60 -6.68
CA LYS A 115 2.34 -23.91 -5.94
C LYS A 115 1.44 -22.68 -5.74
N ASP A 116 0.94 -22.10 -6.82
CA ASP A 116 0.06 -20.91 -6.82
C ASP A 116 -1.09 -20.99 -5.81
N ARG A 117 -1.82 -22.11 -5.81
CA ARG A 117 -2.99 -22.29 -4.92
C ARG A 117 -2.61 -22.31 -3.45
N GLU A 118 -1.44 -22.82 -3.10
CA GLU A 118 -0.97 -22.88 -1.71
C GLU A 118 -0.49 -21.50 -1.26
N LEU A 119 0.28 -20.79 -2.09
CA LEU A 119 0.70 -19.43 -1.78
C LEU A 119 -0.51 -18.51 -1.62
N LYS A 120 -1.45 -18.55 -2.57
CA LYS A 120 -2.67 -17.73 -2.52
C LYS A 120 -3.43 -17.95 -1.22
N LYS A 121 -3.63 -19.22 -0.82
CA LYS A 121 -4.28 -19.54 0.47
C LYS A 121 -3.51 -19.00 1.67
N ARG A 122 -2.17 -19.07 1.67
CA ARG A 122 -1.34 -18.55 2.78
C ARG A 122 -1.44 -17.03 2.90
N ILE A 123 -1.40 -16.31 1.76
CA ILE A 123 -1.56 -14.86 1.72
C ILE A 123 -2.98 -14.45 2.13
N GLU A 124 -4.00 -15.15 1.64
CA GLU A 124 -5.42 -14.87 1.96
C GLU A 124 -5.81 -15.25 3.39
N ALA A 125 -5.06 -16.12 4.07
CA ALA A 125 -5.31 -16.49 5.45
C ALA A 125 -5.11 -15.31 6.42
N ASP A 126 -4.27 -14.34 6.06
CA ASP A 126 -4.07 -13.09 6.81
C ASP A 126 -4.60 -11.91 5.99
N ASN A 127 -5.76 -11.38 6.40
CA ASN A 127 -6.39 -10.22 5.76
C ASN A 127 -5.44 -9.03 5.60
N TYR A 128 -4.57 -8.77 6.60
CA TYR A 128 -3.62 -7.66 6.53
C TYR A 128 -2.51 -7.94 5.51
N MET A 129 -2.04 -9.20 5.42
CA MET A 129 -1.05 -9.59 4.42
C MET A 129 -1.62 -9.45 3.00
N SER A 130 -2.83 -9.97 2.76
CA SER A 130 -3.51 -9.82 1.47
C SER A 130 -3.68 -8.35 1.07
N CYS A 131 -4.13 -7.49 2.00
CA CYS A 131 -4.23 -6.05 1.76
C CYS A 131 -2.86 -5.42 1.47
N ALA A 132 -1.82 -5.74 2.23
CA ALA A 132 -0.48 -5.19 2.05
C ALA A 132 0.13 -5.56 0.69
N VAL A 133 -0.02 -6.80 0.24
CA VAL A 133 0.48 -7.26 -1.06
C VAL A 133 -0.25 -6.54 -2.21
N ARG A 134 -1.59 -6.44 -2.12
CA ARG A 134 -2.39 -5.71 -3.12
C ARG A 134 -2.05 -4.22 -3.17
N GLU A 135 -1.93 -3.59 -2.00
CA GLU A 135 -1.55 -2.17 -1.90
C GLU A 135 -0.14 -1.93 -2.46
N CYS A 136 0.82 -2.82 -2.15
CA CYS A 136 2.20 -2.72 -2.62
C CYS A 136 2.27 -2.81 -4.15
N TYR A 137 1.64 -3.81 -4.75
CA TYR A 137 1.64 -3.99 -6.21
C TYR A 137 1.02 -2.80 -6.93
N ALA A 138 -0.13 -2.33 -6.44
CA ALA A 138 -0.82 -1.23 -7.07
C ALA A 138 -0.10 0.12 -6.88
N SER A 139 0.51 0.34 -5.70
CA SER A 139 1.37 1.51 -5.45
C SER A 139 2.63 1.51 -6.32
N PHE A 140 3.24 0.33 -6.52
CA PHE A 140 4.37 0.14 -7.45
C PHE A 140 3.95 0.58 -8.86
N GLY A 141 2.83 0.05 -9.38
CA GLY A 141 2.30 0.45 -10.69
C GLY A 141 2.05 1.94 -10.82
N ASN A 142 1.38 2.55 -9.83
CA ASN A 142 1.04 3.97 -9.85
C ASN A 142 2.29 4.86 -9.85
N ILE A 143 3.34 4.51 -9.10
CA ILE A 143 4.58 5.28 -9.07
C ILE A 143 5.35 5.13 -10.39
N ILE A 144 5.51 3.91 -10.89
CA ILE A 144 6.24 3.66 -12.14
C ILE A 144 5.55 4.40 -13.30
N LYS A 145 4.23 4.29 -13.43
CA LYS A 145 3.45 5.00 -14.47
C LYS A 145 3.50 6.52 -14.33
N PHE A 146 3.63 7.05 -13.11
CA PHE A 146 3.79 8.49 -12.89
C PHE A 146 5.18 9.01 -13.28
N LEU A 147 6.22 8.22 -13.01
CA LEU A 147 7.61 8.57 -13.28
C LEU A 147 7.94 8.47 -14.77
N VAL A 148 7.44 7.44 -15.45
CA VAL A 148 7.75 7.19 -16.86
C VAL A 148 6.92 8.11 -17.76
N ARG A 149 7.60 8.98 -18.52
CA ARG A 149 6.98 9.97 -19.42
C ARG A 149 7.23 9.70 -20.89
N GLY A 150 8.32 9.03 -21.25
CA GLY A 150 8.62 8.69 -22.65
C GLY A 150 7.57 7.74 -23.22
N ASP A 151 7.13 7.99 -24.45
CA ASP A 151 6.00 7.25 -25.03
C ASP A 151 6.37 5.78 -25.31
N ARG A 152 7.60 5.54 -25.76
CA ARG A 152 8.16 4.18 -25.96
C ARG A 152 8.28 3.44 -24.64
N GLU A 153 8.80 4.10 -23.62
CA GLU A 153 8.94 3.54 -22.28
C GLU A 153 7.57 3.21 -21.68
N LYS A 154 6.56 4.07 -21.88
CA LYS A 154 5.18 3.78 -21.44
C LYS A 154 4.61 2.54 -22.10
N GLU A 155 4.80 2.37 -23.41
CA GLU A 155 4.32 1.18 -24.13
C GLU A 155 4.92 -0.11 -23.54
N VAL A 156 6.22 -0.12 -23.26
CA VAL A 156 6.89 -1.26 -22.63
C VAL A 156 6.35 -1.53 -21.23
N ILE A 157 6.20 -0.48 -20.41
CA ILE A 157 5.68 -0.59 -19.04
C ILE A 157 4.23 -1.08 -19.02
N GLU A 158 3.37 -0.51 -19.87
CA GLU A 158 1.97 -0.93 -20.04
C GLU A 158 1.87 -2.40 -20.47
N TYR A 159 2.70 -2.83 -21.43
CA TYR A 159 2.76 -4.22 -21.87
C TYR A 159 3.11 -5.16 -20.71
N ILE A 160 4.17 -4.85 -19.95
CA ILE A 160 4.62 -5.66 -18.81
C ILE A 160 3.50 -5.78 -17.77
N PHE A 161 2.90 -4.68 -17.35
CA PHE A 161 1.80 -4.70 -16.38
C PHE A 161 0.60 -5.50 -16.89
N SER A 162 0.21 -5.32 -18.16
CA SER A 162 -0.92 -6.07 -18.75
C SER A 162 -0.70 -7.58 -18.75
N LYS A 163 0.54 -8.04 -18.98
CA LYS A 163 0.91 -9.45 -18.91
C LYS A 163 0.83 -9.97 -17.48
N VAL A 164 1.40 -9.24 -16.53
CA VAL A 164 1.35 -9.61 -15.11
C VAL A 164 -0.10 -9.68 -14.62
N ASP A 165 -0.92 -8.67 -14.91
CA ASP A 165 -2.35 -8.62 -14.52
C ASP A 165 -3.12 -9.82 -15.07
N ARG A 166 -2.92 -10.18 -16.35
CA ARG A 166 -3.54 -11.36 -16.97
C ARG A 166 -3.18 -12.66 -16.23
N HIS A 167 -1.93 -12.82 -15.80
CA HIS A 167 -1.49 -14.01 -15.05
C HIS A 167 -1.99 -14.02 -13.60
N ILE A 168 -2.14 -12.84 -12.98
CA ILE A 168 -2.79 -12.69 -11.67
C ILE A 168 -4.27 -13.13 -11.76
N GLU A 169 -5.00 -12.66 -12.77
CA GLU A 169 -6.40 -13.01 -13.01
C GLU A 169 -6.59 -14.50 -13.29
N ALA A 170 -5.70 -15.08 -14.12
CA ALA A 170 -5.69 -16.52 -14.42
C ALA A 170 -5.25 -17.38 -13.21
N GLY A 171 -4.55 -16.80 -12.24
CA GLY A 171 -4.08 -17.49 -11.04
C GLY A 171 -2.92 -18.47 -11.30
N ASN A 172 -2.10 -18.20 -12.32
CA ASN A 172 -0.94 -19.03 -12.70
C ASN A 172 0.38 -18.25 -12.70
N LEU A 173 0.44 -17.11 -11.99
CA LEU A 173 1.59 -16.20 -12.01
C LEU A 173 2.91 -16.88 -11.59
N ILE A 174 2.91 -17.72 -10.56
CA ILE A 174 4.13 -18.36 -10.04
C ILE A 174 4.55 -19.56 -10.90
N ILE A 175 3.61 -20.19 -11.57
CA ILE A 175 3.91 -21.25 -12.56
C ILE A 175 4.64 -20.65 -13.76
N GLU A 176 4.16 -19.51 -14.26
CA GLU A 176 4.67 -18.90 -15.49
C GLU A 176 5.92 -18.05 -15.25
N TYR A 177 6.02 -17.38 -14.10
CA TYR A 177 7.14 -16.47 -13.80
C TYR A 177 8.01 -16.94 -12.64
N LYS A 178 9.31 -16.68 -12.79
CA LYS A 178 10.32 -17.09 -11.82
C LYS A 178 10.38 -16.15 -10.62
N MET A 179 9.64 -16.50 -9.56
CA MET A 179 9.57 -15.73 -8.32
C MET A 179 10.89 -15.67 -7.54
N SER A 180 11.92 -16.44 -7.90
CA SER A 180 13.21 -16.40 -7.21
C SER A 180 13.95 -15.08 -7.40
N ALA A 181 13.66 -14.34 -8.48
CA ALA A 181 14.26 -13.04 -8.78
C ALA A 181 13.44 -11.85 -8.25
N LEU A 182 12.20 -12.11 -7.78
CA LEU A 182 11.34 -11.08 -7.20
C LEU A 182 11.98 -10.33 -6.00
N PRO A 183 12.78 -10.97 -5.11
CA PRO A 183 13.48 -10.25 -4.05
C PRO A 183 14.47 -9.21 -4.56
N SER A 184 15.14 -9.47 -5.68
CA SER A 184 16.07 -8.52 -6.30
C SER A 184 15.33 -7.27 -6.78
N LEU A 185 14.18 -7.47 -7.46
CA LEU A 185 13.32 -6.38 -7.90
C LEU A 185 12.78 -5.57 -6.71
N TYR A 186 12.43 -6.26 -5.62
CA TYR A 186 11.98 -5.61 -4.39
C TYR A 186 13.06 -4.70 -3.79
N ASP A 187 14.30 -5.18 -3.70
CA ASP A 187 15.41 -4.40 -3.13
C ASP A 187 15.71 -3.15 -3.99
N GLN A 188 15.73 -3.31 -5.32
CA GLN A 188 15.87 -2.20 -6.27
C GLN A 188 14.71 -1.19 -6.13
N PHE A 189 13.47 -1.68 -5.95
CA PHE A 189 12.34 -0.79 -5.75
C PHE A 189 12.43 -0.02 -4.43
N VAL A 190 12.88 -0.65 -3.35
CA VAL A 190 13.13 0.03 -2.07
C VAL A 190 14.18 1.13 -2.24
N GLU A 191 15.23 0.87 -3.03
CA GLU A 191 16.24 1.88 -3.38
C GLU A 191 15.66 3.04 -4.19
N LEU A 192 14.79 2.75 -5.17
CA LEU A 192 14.10 3.80 -5.92
C LEU A 192 13.30 4.71 -4.99
N ILE A 193 12.54 4.12 -4.06
CA ILE A 193 11.77 4.91 -3.09
C ILE A 193 12.67 5.79 -2.22
N LYS A 194 13.89 5.37 -1.87
CA LYS A 194 14.85 6.23 -1.15
C LYS A 194 15.26 7.44 -1.99
N TYR A 195 15.58 7.25 -3.27
CA TYR A 195 15.86 8.37 -4.18
C TYR A 195 14.68 9.32 -4.32
N LEU A 196 13.44 8.81 -4.34
CA LEU A 196 12.24 9.64 -4.37
C LEU A 196 12.01 10.41 -3.06
N LEU A 197 12.46 9.89 -1.91
CA LEU A 197 12.39 10.58 -0.63
C LEU A 197 13.40 11.72 -0.53
N GLU A 198 14.64 11.51 -0.99
CA GLU A 198 15.68 12.53 -1.00
C GLU A 198 15.45 13.56 -2.12
N ASN A 199 14.94 13.10 -3.26
CA ASN A 199 14.52 13.88 -4.43
C ASN A 199 15.59 14.86 -4.95
N LYS A 200 16.87 14.51 -4.83
CA LYS A 200 17.99 15.35 -5.28
C LYS A 200 18.18 15.23 -6.78
N GLN A 201 18.35 16.35 -7.47
CA GLN A 201 18.56 16.38 -8.92
C GLN A 201 19.80 15.59 -9.36
N GLU A 202 20.82 15.51 -8.50
CA GLU A 202 22.10 14.83 -8.72
C GLU A 202 21.94 13.31 -8.87
N ASP A 203 20.91 12.73 -8.27
CA ASP A 203 20.67 11.28 -8.29
C ASP A 203 19.99 10.80 -9.58
N ARG A 204 19.73 11.71 -10.54
CA ARG A 204 18.97 11.38 -11.75
C ARG A 204 19.58 10.22 -12.54
N ASP A 205 20.89 10.22 -12.71
CA ASP A 205 21.57 9.18 -13.48
C ASP A 205 21.47 7.82 -12.78
N GLN A 206 21.53 7.81 -11.45
CA GLN A 206 21.32 6.59 -10.65
C GLN A 206 19.89 6.08 -10.75
N VAL A 207 18.89 6.98 -10.75
CA VAL A 207 17.50 6.60 -10.96
C VAL A 207 17.32 5.97 -12.36
N VAL A 208 17.94 6.53 -13.41
CA VAL A 208 17.88 5.96 -14.77
C VAL A 208 18.46 4.55 -14.80
N ILE A 209 19.65 4.35 -14.22
CA ILE A 209 20.30 3.03 -14.13
C ILE A 209 19.39 2.06 -13.39
N LEU A 210 18.82 2.47 -12.27
CA LEU A 210 17.94 1.62 -11.47
C LEU A 210 16.67 1.20 -12.23
N PHE A 211 16.10 2.07 -13.07
CA PHE A 211 14.99 1.70 -13.95
C PHE A 211 15.39 0.67 -15.00
N GLN A 212 16.59 0.78 -15.56
CA GLN A 212 17.13 -0.19 -16.52
C GLN A 212 17.39 -1.54 -15.84
N ASP A 213 18.01 -1.54 -14.66
CA ASP A 213 18.28 -2.74 -13.88
C ASP A 213 16.98 -3.45 -13.48
N MET A 214 15.96 -2.70 -13.04
CA MET A 214 14.64 -3.27 -12.75
C MET A 214 13.98 -3.87 -13.99
N LEU A 215 14.06 -3.20 -15.14
CA LEU A 215 13.54 -3.73 -16.40
C LEU A 215 14.26 -5.01 -16.80
N GLU A 216 15.59 -5.06 -16.63
CA GLU A 216 16.39 -6.25 -16.90
C GLU A 216 15.94 -7.42 -16.02
N VAL A 217 15.82 -7.22 -14.71
CA VAL A 217 15.34 -8.25 -13.76
C VAL A 217 13.96 -8.75 -14.15
N VAL A 218 13.02 -7.85 -14.49
CA VAL A 218 11.66 -8.25 -14.87
C VAL A 218 11.66 -9.08 -16.15
N THR A 219 12.39 -8.63 -17.17
CA THR A 219 12.33 -9.25 -18.51
C THR A 219 13.17 -10.52 -18.60
N ARG A 220 14.40 -10.49 -18.09
CA ARG A 220 15.35 -11.60 -18.18
C ARG A 220 15.20 -12.61 -17.05
N ASP A 221 15.00 -12.15 -15.82
CA ASP A 221 15.05 -13.06 -14.67
C ASP A 221 13.68 -13.54 -14.20
N ILE A 222 12.62 -12.75 -14.39
CA ILE A 222 11.25 -13.09 -13.95
C ILE A 222 10.40 -13.66 -15.08
N MET A 223 10.23 -12.89 -16.17
CA MET A 223 9.31 -13.25 -17.27
C MET A 223 9.95 -14.21 -18.28
N MET A 224 11.28 -14.18 -18.46
CA MET A 224 12.02 -15.03 -19.41
C MET A 224 11.41 -14.98 -20.84
N GLU A 225 10.77 -13.86 -21.21
CA GLU A 225 9.97 -13.76 -22.44
C GLU A 225 10.79 -13.12 -23.57
N ASP A 226 11.16 -13.92 -24.57
CA ASP A 226 11.93 -13.47 -25.74
C ASP A 226 11.23 -12.35 -26.53
N HIS A 227 9.89 -12.29 -26.48
CA HIS A 227 9.11 -11.25 -27.16
C HIS A 227 9.32 -9.85 -26.55
N ILE A 228 9.58 -9.75 -25.24
CA ILE A 228 9.90 -8.45 -24.63
C ILE A 228 11.31 -8.06 -25.00
N SER A 229 12.24 -9.02 -24.97
CA SER A 229 13.59 -8.77 -25.50
C SER A 229 13.53 -8.29 -26.95
N SER A 230 12.71 -8.91 -27.79
CA SER A 230 12.49 -8.47 -29.18
C SER A 230 11.80 -7.11 -29.30
N LEU A 231 10.85 -6.76 -28.42
CA LEU A 231 10.20 -5.44 -28.41
C LEU A 231 11.19 -4.37 -27.98
N VAL A 232 11.97 -4.64 -26.92
CA VAL A 232 13.04 -3.78 -26.43
C VAL A 232 14.11 -3.63 -27.51
N ASP A 233 14.56 -4.71 -28.13
CA ASP A 233 15.57 -4.70 -29.21
C ASP A 233 15.05 -3.97 -30.46
N SER A 234 13.78 -4.14 -30.81
CA SER A 234 13.12 -3.39 -31.89
C SER A 234 13.03 -1.89 -31.58
N ILE A 235 12.88 -1.52 -30.30
CA ILE A 235 12.91 -0.12 -29.84
C ILE A 235 14.34 0.44 -29.83
N HIS A 236 15.34 -0.41 -29.56
CA HIS A 236 16.78 -0.08 -29.63
C HIS A 236 17.36 -0.09 -31.06
N GLY A 237 16.54 -0.35 -32.08
CA GLY A 237 16.94 -0.30 -33.50
C GLY A 237 17.56 -1.60 -34.06
N GLY A 238 17.44 -2.72 -33.35
CA GLY A 238 17.96 -4.01 -33.76
C GLY A 238 17.03 -4.76 -34.72
N SER A 239 16.89 -4.30 -35.97
CA SER A 239 16.32 -5.12 -37.05
C SER A 239 17.26 -5.15 -38.24
N GLY A 240 18.18 -6.11 -38.22
CA GLY A 240 18.49 -6.96 -39.37
C GLY A 240 18.89 -6.33 -40.71
N HIS A 241 19.50 -5.15 -40.78
CA HIS A 241 20.17 -4.67 -41.99
C HIS A 241 21.64 -4.31 -41.69
N GLU A 242 22.56 -5.01 -42.37
CA GLU A 242 24.00 -4.73 -42.46
C GLU A 242 24.24 -3.37 -43.15
N GLY A 243 23.91 -2.29 -42.46
CA GLY A 243 23.96 -0.93 -43.00
C GLY A 243 24.23 0.09 -41.91
N MET A 244 25.44 0.05 -41.36
CA MET A 244 26.19 1.19 -40.80
C MET A 244 25.35 2.40 -40.33
N THR A 245 24.55 2.24 -39.28
CA THR A 245 24.01 3.36 -38.51
C THR A 245 25.11 3.88 -37.57
N PRO A 246 25.32 5.20 -37.44
CA PRO A 246 26.32 5.74 -36.52
C PRO A 246 26.05 5.24 -35.09
N LEU A 247 27.11 4.88 -34.38
CA LEU A 247 27.08 4.35 -33.00
C LEU A 247 26.36 5.28 -32.00
N ASP A 248 26.18 6.56 -32.35
CA ASP A 248 25.53 7.62 -31.55
C ASP A 248 23.99 7.52 -31.46
N GLN A 249 23.34 6.56 -32.11
CA GLN A 249 21.86 6.45 -32.13
C GLN A 249 21.31 5.12 -31.59
N GLN A 250 22.02 4.43 -30.68
CA GLN A 250 21.37 3.41 -29.86
C GLN A 250 20.44 4.09 -28.86
N TYR A 251 19.13 4.04 -29.12
CA TYR A 251 18.12 4.56 -28.21
C TYR A 251 18.10 3.69 -26.95
N GLN A 252 18.77 4.12 -25.89
CA GLN A 252 18.75 3.44 -24.60
C GLN A 252 17.46 3.82 -23.86
N LEU A 253 16.61 2.82 -23.55
CA LEU A 253 15.38 3.05 -22.80
C LEU A 253 15.66 3.81 -21.49
N PHE A 254 14.79 4.76 -21.16
CA PHE A 254 14.88 5.62 -19.97
C PHE A 254 16.05 6.63 -19.93
N ALA A 255 17.10 6.48 -20.75
CA ALA A 255 18.24 7.39 -20.77
C ALA A 255 17.92 8.73 -21.45
N SER A 256 16.94 8.74 -22.34
CA SER A 256 16.53 9.94 -23.08
C SER A 256 16.09 11.07 -22.14
N ALA A 257 16.50 12.30 -22.45
CA ALA A 257 16.16 13.47 -21.65
C ALA A 257 14.63 13.66 -21.61
N GLY A 258 14.03 13.42 -20.44
CA GLY A 258 12.58 13.52 -20.23
C GLY A 258 11.83 12.18 -20.25
N ALA A 259 12.51 11.05 -20.46
CA ALA A 259 11.89 9.71 -20.37
C ALA A 259 11.45 9.38 -18.94
N ILE A 260 12.23 9.80 -17.94
CA ILE A 260 11.88 9.72 -16.52
C ILE A 260 11.68 11.13 -15.96
N LYS A 261 10.57 11.31 -15.25
CA LYS A 261 10.23 12.51 -14.48
C LYS A 261 10.92 12.46 -13.11
N PHE A 262 12.18 12.89 -13.08
CA PHE A 262 12.93 13.04 -11.85
C PHE A 262 13.79 14.31 -11.89
N PRO A 263 13.78 15.16 -10.84
CA PRO A 263 13.07 15.03 -9.56
C PRO A 263 11.55 15.16 -9.71
N THR A 264 10.84 14.66 -8.71
CA THR A 264 9.37 14.65 -8.65
C THR A 264 8.81 15.94 -8.04
N PRO A 265 7.53 16.28 -8.29
CA PRO A 265 6.91 17.48 -7.73
C PRO A 265 6.89 17.42 -6.20
N GLU A 266 7.27 18.50 -5.53
CA GLU A 266 7.33 18.59 -4.07
C GLU A 266 5.96 18.81 -3.39
N SER A 267 4.87 18.29 -3.97
CA SER A 267 3.57 18.36 -3.30
C SER A 267 3.61 17.57 -2.00
N GLU A 268 3.05 18.13 -0.91
CA GLU A 268 2.94 17.42 0.38
C GLU A 268 2.23 16.06 0.24
N ALA A 269 1.20 15.98 -0.61
CA ALA A 269 0.51 14.72 -0.89
C ALA A 269 1.44 13.67 -1.54
N TRP A 270 2.36 14.10 -2.42
CA TRP A 270 3.33 13.21 -3.03
C TRP A 270 4.36 12.74 -1.99
N LYS A 271 4.90 13.65 -1.18
CA LYS A 271 5.84 13.33 -0.10
C LYS A 271 5.23 12.34 0.89
N GLU A 272 3.97 12.55 1.31
CA GLU A 272 3.23 11.63 2.17
C GLU A 272 3.04 10.25 1.54
N LYS A 273 2.70 10.19 0.24
CA LYS A 273 2.53 8.94 -0.50
C LYS A 273 3.82 8.12 -0.54
N ILE A 274 4.94 8.74 -0.90
CA ILE A 274 6.25 8.09 -0.97
C ILE A 274 6.72 7.66 0.43
N LYS A 275 6.56 8.53 1.44
CA LYS A 275 6.90 8.21 2.83
C LYS A 275 6.10 7.03 3.38
N ARG A 276 4.80 6.99 3.11
CA ARG A 276 3.95 5.84 3.48
C ARG A 276 4.44 4.57 2.81
N LEU A 277 4.69 4.60 1.51
CA LEU A 277 5.13 3.41 0.79
C LEU A 277 6.48 2.91 1.32
N TYR A 278 7.41 3.83 1.58
CA TYR A 278 8.69 3.48 2.21
C TYR A 278 8.49 2.76 3.55
N LEU A 279 7.58 3.24 4.39
CA LEU A 279 7.21 2.56 5.63
C LEU A 279 6.57 1.19 5.36
N LEU A 280 5.62 1.10 4.42
CA LEU A 280 4.97 -0.15 4.08
C LEU A 280 6.00 -1.23 3.67
N LEU A 281 7.01 -0.87 2.87
CA LEU A 281 8.07 -1.77 2.43
C LEU A 281 9.06 -2.10 3.58
N THR A 282 9.54 -1.08 4.28
CA THR A 282 10.70 -1.24 5.19
C THR A 282 10.35 -1.51 6.65
N VAL A 283 9.09 -1.38 7.04
CA VAL A 283 8.69 -1.56 8.45
C VAL A 283 8.81 -3.02 8.86
N LYS A 284 9.71 -3.24 9.82
CA LYS A 284 10.00 -4.53 10.44
C LYS A 284 9.12 -4.77 11.67
N GLU A 285 9.32 -5.92 12.31
CA GLU A 285 8.61 -6.37 13.51
C GLU A 285 8.71 -5.40 14.70
N SER A 286 9.67 -4.47 14.73
CA SER A 286 9.74 -3.44 15.77
C SER A 286 8.52 -2.52 15.79
N ALA A 287 7.73 -2.44 14.72
CA ALA A 287 6.44 -1.75 14.72
C ALA A 287 5.33 -2.53 15.47
N MET A 288 5.61 -3.74 15.97
CA MET A 288 4.70 -4.48 16.87
C MET A 288 4.48 -3.76 18.19
N ASP A 289 5.49 -3.02 18.66
CA ASP A 289 5.47 -2.33 19.95
C ASP A 289 5.06 -0.85 19.85
N VAL A 290 4.61 -0.39 18.68
CA VAL A 290 4.20 1.00 18.47
C VAL A 290 2.75 1.23 18.94
N PRO A 291 2.48 2.30 19.73
CA PRO A 291 3.44 3.26 20.27
C PRO A 291 4.24 2.70 21.45
N SER A 292 5.52 3.06 21.55
CA SER A 292 6.43 2.59 22.61
C SER A 292 6.04 3.13 24.00
N ASN A 293 5.51 4.35 24.04
CA ASN A 293 5.05 5.01 25.25
C ASN A 293 3.90 4.23 25.93
N LEU A 294 4.04 3.97 27.23
CA LEU A 294 3.05 3.21 28.01
C LEU A 294 1.71 3.94 28.12
N GLU A 295 1.72 5.26 28.28
CA GLU A 295 0.50 6.05 28.43
C GLU A 295 -0.27 6.14 27.10
N ALA A 296 0.42 6.33 25.99
CA ALA A 296 -0.18 6.23 24.65
C ALA A 296 -0.85 4.85 24.44
N ARG A 297 -0.16 3.76 24.79
CA ARG A 297 -0.73 2.40 24.71
C ARG A 297 -1.95 2.23 25.60
N ARG A 298 -1.90 2.73 26.84
CA ARG A 298 -3.03 2.66 27.78
C ARG A 298 -4.24 3.40 27.23
N ARG A 299 -4.06 4.62 26.73
CA ARG A 299 -5.16 5.44 26.17
C ARG A 299 -5.76 4.84 24.91
N ILE A 300 -4.95 4.35 23.96
CA ILE A 300 -5.47 3.66 22.77
C ILE A 300 -6.19 2.36 23.16
N SER A 301 -5.64 1.60 24.11
CA SER A 301 -6.28 0.37 24.60
C SER A 301 -7.59 0.67 25.30
N PHE A 302 -7.65 1.73 26.13
CA PHE A 302 -8.87 2.16 26.79
C PHE A 302 -9.94 2.60 25.77
N PHE A 303 -9.56 3.44 24.81
CA PHE A 303 -10.46 3.87 23.74
C PHE A 303 -10.96 2.69 22.89
N SER A 304 -10.06 1.84 22.39
CA SER A 304 -10.44 0.69 21.58
C SER A 304 -11.32 -0.29 22.34
N ASN A 305 -11.04 -0.56 23.62
CA ASN A 305 -11.86 -1.45 24.44
C ASN A 305 -13.22 -0.84 24.77
N SER A 306 -13.30 0.47 25.03
CA SER A 306 -14.57 1.14 25.37
C SER A 306 -15.59 1.05 24.23
N LEU A 307 -15.15 1.04 22.97
CA LEU A 307 -16.01 0.84 21.81
C LEU A 307 -16.74 -0.53 21.80
N PHE A 308 -16.19 -1.53 22.50
CA PHE A 308 -16.81 -2.86 22.65
C PHE A 308 -17.51 -3.04 24.00
N MET A 309 -17.51 -2.01 24.86
CA MET A 309 -18.28 -2.02 26.09
C MET A 309 -19.73 -1.60 25.82
N ASP A 310 -20.59 -1.79 26.82
CA ASP A 310 -21.96 -1.29 26.77
C ASP A 310 -21.93 0.24 26.84
N MET A 311 -22.09 0.88 25.69
CA MET A 311 -22.09 2.34 25.51
C MET A 311 -23.46 2.79 25.02
N PRO A 312 -24.05 3.85 25.62
CA PRO A 312 -25.30 4.42 25.12
C PRO A 312 -25.11 4.98 23.71
N SER A 313 -26.17 4.94 22.90
CA SER A 313 -26.13 5.50 21.55
C SER A 313 -25.81 6.99 21.57
N ALA A 314 -24.90 7.42 20.70
CA ALA A 314 -24.53 8.82 20.56
C ALA A 314 -25.77 9.69 20.24
N PRO A 315 -26.09 10.71 21.06
CA PRO A 315 -27.18 11.62 20.77
C PRO A 315 -26.84 12.48 19.54
N LYS A 316 -27.86 12.98 18.86
CA LYS A 316 -27.66 13.97 17.79
C LYS A 316 -27.10 15.25 18.39
N VAL A 317 -26.25 15.96 17.64
CA VAL A 317 -25.62 17.22 18.10
C VAL A 317 -26.64 18.21 18.66
N ARG A 318 -27.80 18.36 18.00
CA ARG A 318 -28.91 19.20 18.46
C ARG A 318 -29.57 18.79 19.80
N ASN A 319 -29.32 17.56 20.24
CA ASN A 319 -29.83 16.99 21.50
C ASN A 319 -28.72 16.91 22.56
N MET A 320 -27.49 17.32 22.26
CA MET A 320 -26.40 17.35 23.23
C MET A 320 -26.63 18.51 24.20
N LEU A 321 -26.39 18.26 25.48
CA LEU A 321 -26.38 19.32 26.49
C LEU A 321 -25.20 20.24 26.20
N SER A 322 -25.43 21.55 26.23
CA SER A 322 -24.32 22.51 26.16
C SER A 322 -23.40 22.28 27.35
N PHE A 323 -22.09 22.31 27.12
CA PHE A 323 -21.08 22.26 28.19
C PHE A 323 -20.92 23.64 28.87
N SER A 324 -22.00 24.41 28.92
CA SER A 324 -22.07 25.79 29.41
C SER A 324 -22.79 25.83 30.74
#